data_AF-A0A0F9E8P0-F1
#
_entry.id   AF-A0A0F9E8P0-F1
#
_cell.length_a   1.000
_cell.length_b   1.000
_cell.length_c   1.000
_cell.angle_alpha   90.00
_cell.angle_beta   90.00
_cell.angle_gamma   90.00
#
_symmetry.space_group_name_H-M   'P 1'
#
loop_
_entity.id
_entity.type
_entity.pdbx_description
1 polymer ?
#
loop_
_entity_poly.entity_id
_entity_poly.type
_entity_poly.pdbx_seq_one_letter_code
_entity_poly.pdbx_strand_id
1 'polypeptide(L)'
;QAAIEAALLCVKAPGRFERLESAPDLYVDVGHNPHAARWLSARLKDLPGAHRKIHAVYAALADKDVKGVAHAMASVVDQWYLAGLDRPRGLSSDALLARLELPAPDTVSQYDTVVEAIAAAKAGAAPNDVVIVFGSFFTVAEARRFLI
;
A
#
# COMPACT_ATOMS: atom_id res chain seq x y z
N GLN A 1 24.59 -24.22 -12.35
CA GLN A 1 23.23 -24.46 -11.83
C GLN A 1 23.08 -23.99 -10.38
N ALA A 2 23.75 -24.64 -9.40
CA ALA A 2 23.55 -24.38 -7.97
C ALA A 2 23.75 -22.91 -7.52
N ALA A 3 24.72 -22.18 -8.09
CA ALA A 3 24.95 -20.77 -7.74
C ALA A 3 23.81 -19.84 -8.21
N ILE A 4 23.15 -20.16 -9.34
CA ILE A 4 22.01 -19.38 -9.86
C ILE A 4 20.79 -19.61 -8.97
N GLU A 5 20.53 -20.87 -8.60
CA GLU A 5 19.44 -21.25 -7.70
C GLU A 5 19.62 -20.59 -6.31
N ALA A 6 20.82 -20.67 -5.75
CA ALA A 6 21.13 -20.02 -4.47
C ALA A 6 20.97 -18.49 -4.55
N ALA A 7 21.36 -17.86 -5.66
CA ALA A 7 21.14 -16.43 -5.86
C ALA A 7 19.64 -16.10 -5.89
N LEU A 8 18.85 -16.83 -6.70
CA LEU A 8 17.41 -16.60 -6.84
C LEU A 8 16.65 -16.75 -5.52
N LEU A 9 17.09 -17.62 -4.61
CA LEU A 9 16.51 -17.78 -3.28
C LEU A 9 16.81 -16.60 -2.34
N CYS A 10 17.88 -15.84 -2.60
CA CYS A 10 18.35 -14.77 -1.73
C CYS A 10 18.09 -13.35 -2.28
N VAL A 11 17.73 -13.20 -3.56
CA VAL A 11 17.45 -11.87 -4.14
C VAL A 11 16.23 -11.26 -3.45
N LYS A 12 16.43 -10.08 -2.87
CA LYS A 12 15.35 -9.20 -2.39
C LYS A 12 15.34 -7.94 -3.24
N ALA A 13 14.14 -7.48 -3.59
CA ALA A 13 13.94 -6.20 -4.26
C ALA A 13 13.22 -5.26 -3.29
N PRO A 14 13.91 -4.25 -2.72
CA PRO A 14 13.29 -3.27 -1.84
C PRO A 14 12.05 -2.62 -2.49
N GLY A 15 10.97 -2.50 -1.73
CA GLY A 15 9.71 -1.95 -2.22
C GLY A 15 8.91 -2.84 -3.19
N ARG A 16 9.20 -4.14 -3.27
CA ARG A 16 8.41 -5.12 -4.06
C ARG A 16 7.83 -6.17 -3.12
N PHE A 17 6.60 -5.95 -2.67
CA PHE A 17 5.91 -6.73 -1.63
C PHE A 17 6.84 -7.06 -0.44
N GLU A 18 7.57 -6.03 0.01
CA GLU A 18 8.58 -6.14 1.07
C GLU A 18 7.88 -5.99 2.43
N ARG A 19 8.05 -6.97 3.32
CA ARG A 19 7.59 -6.85 4.71
C ARG A 19 8.61 -6.08 5.55
N LEU A 20 8.17 -5.03 6.24
CA LEU A 20 9.01 -4.19 7.10
C LEU A 20 8.76 -4.44 8.60
N GLU A 21 7.53 -4.75 8.99
CA GLU A 21 7.17 -5.03 10.38
C GLU A 21 6.25 -6.25 10.48
N SER A 22 6.07 -6.74 11.71
CA SER A 22 5.16 -7.83 12.07
C SER A 22 4.36 -7.45 13.32
N ALA A 23 3.12 -7.94 13.41
CA ALA A 23 2.14 -7.64 14.47
C ALA A 23 1.73 -6.15 14.60
N PRO A 24 0.99 -5.56 13.64
CA PRO A 24 0.48 -6.16 12.39
C PRO A 24 1.56 -6.38 11.33
N ASP A 25 1.32 -7.26 10.36
CA ASP A 25 2.23 -7.36 9.21
C ASP A 25 2.14 -6.05 8.41
N LEU A 26 3.27 -5.37 8.21
CA LEU A 26 3.35 -4.16 7.38
C LEU A 26 4.17 -4.44 6.13
N TYR A 27 3.51 -4.36 4.98
CA TYR A 27 4.12 -4.52 3.67
C TYR A 27 4.21 -3.18 2.92
N VAL A 28 5.18 -3.08 2.01
CA VAL A 28 5.31 -1.98 1.07
C VAL A 28 5.44 -2.48 -0.38
N ASP A 29 4.80 -1.78 -1.33
CA ASP A 29 4.94 -2.07 -2.77
C ASP A 29 4.89 -0.79 -3.64
N VAL A 30 5.83 -0.63 -4.56
CA VAL A 30 5.91 0.56 -5.44
C VAL A 30 4.92 0.54 -6.62
N GLY A 31 4.08 -0.50 -6.72
CA GLY A 31 3.05 -0.66 -7.73
C GLY A 31 2.12 0.54 -7.78
N HIS A 32 2.01 1.15 -8.96
CA HIS A 32 1.30 2.41 -9.20
C HIS A 32 0.40 2.39 -10.43
N ASN A 33 0.16 1.20 -10.99
CA ASN A 33 -0.68 1.00 -12.17
C ASN A 33 -1.65 -0.17 -11.92
N PRO A 34 -2.75 -0.27 -12.69
CA PRO A 34 -3.78 -1.29 -12.45
C PRO A 34 -3.26 -2.72 -12.55
N HIS A 35 -2.27 -2.98 -13.40
CA HIS A 35 -1.69 -4.31 -13.55
C HIS A 35 -0.92 -4.73 -12.28
N ALA A 36 -0.06 -3.85 -11.75
CA ALA A 36 0.64 -4.08 -10.49
C ALA A 36 -0.33 -4.20 -9.31
N ALA A 37 -1.37 -3.36 -9.28
CA ALA A 37 -2.41 -3.40 -8.25
C ALA A 37 -3.19 -4.72 -8.25
N ARG A 38 -3.52 -5.27 -9.44
CA ARG A 38 -4.14 -6.61 -9.53
C ARG A 38 -3.24 -7.72 -8.98
N TRP A 39 -1.94 -7.66 -9.29
CA TRP A 39 -0.97 -8.60 -8.74
C TRP A 39 -0.88 -8.48 -7.21
N LEU A 40 -0.81 -7.25 -6.69
CA LEU A 40 -0.78 -6.97 -5.25
C LEU A 40 -2.04 -7.48 -4.54
N SER A 41 -3.21 -7.21 -5.12
CA SER A 41 -4.51 -7.71 -4.65
C SER A 41 -4.54 -9.23 -4.56
N ALA A 42 -4.05 -9.94 -5.59
CA ALA A 42 -3.93 -11.40 -5.56
C ALA A 42 -2.98 -11.87 -4.45
N ARG A 43 -1.83 -11.21 -4.27
CA ARG A 43 -0.88 -11.56 -3.20
C ARG A 43 -1.44 -11.37 -1.80
N LEU A 44 -2.22 -10.31 -1.57
CA LEU A 44 -2.87 -10.09 -0.29
C LEU A 44 -3.92 -11.17 0.02
N LYS A 45 -4.67 -11.65 -1.00
CA LYS A 45 -5.61 -12.78 -0.85
C LYS A 45 -4.91 -14.09 -0.51
N ASP A 46 -3.71 -14.31 -1.05
CA ASP A 46 -2.92 -15.53 -0.83
C ASP A 46 -2.26 -15.59 0.56
N LEU A 47 -2.25 -14.50 1.33
CA LEU A 47 -1.62 -14.51 2.65
C LEU A 47 -2.35 -15.51 3.58
N PRO A 48 -1.61 -16.28 4.41
CA PRO A 48 -2.18 -17.29 5.32
C PRO A 48 -2.73 -16.68 6.61
N GLY A 49 -3.98 -16.96 6.98
CA GLY A 49 -4.63 -16.39 8.18
C GLY A 49 -6.10 -16.03 7.93
N ALA A 50 -6.99 -16.51 8.81
CA ALA A 50 -8.43 -16.29 8.68
C ALA A 50 -8.85 -14.92 9.25
N HIS A 51 -9.84 -14.30 8.62
CA HIS A 51 -10.53 -13.09 9.11
C HIS A 51 -9.65 -11.86 9.41
N ARG A 52 -8.53 -11.70 8.71
CA ARG A 52 -7.73 -10.47 8.81
C ARG A 52 -8.37 -9.33 8.02
N LYS A 53 -8.20 -8.11 8.48
CA LYS A 53 -8.48 -6.90 7.71
C LYS A 53 -7.23 -6.43 6.96
N ILE A 54 -7.44 -5.82 5.80
CA ILE A 54 -6.42 -5.17 5.00
C ILE A 54 -6.59 -3.64 5.11
N HIS A 55 -5.59 -2.99 5.69
CA HIS A 55 -5.48 -1.55 5.81
C HIS A 55 -4.53 -1.02 4.73
N ALA A 56 -5.06 -0.28 3.76
CA ALA A 56 -4.32 0.26 2.63
C ALA A 56 -3.90 1.71 2.88
N VAL A 57 -2.61 1.97 2.97
CA VAL A 57 -2.06 3.33 2.87
C VAL A 57 -1.73 3.60 1.41
N TYR A 58 -2.46 4.54 0.80
CA TYR A 58 -2.35 4.82 -0.64
C TYR A 58 -2.03 6.29 -0.91
N ALA A 59 -0.94 6.52 -1.64
CA ALA A 59 -0.57 7.83 -2.14
C ALA A 59 0.03 7.69 -3.54
N ALA A 60 -0.30 8.61 -4.44
CA ALA A 60 0.03 8.49 -5.85
C ALA A 60 0.33 9.84 -6.51
N LEU A 61 0.98 9.77 -7.68
CA LEU A 61 1.23 10.94 -8.53
C LEU A 61 0.03 11.17 -9.47
N ALA A 62 -0.16 12.42 -9.85
CA ALA A 62 -1.28 12.92 -10.64
C ALA A 62 -1.33 12.37 -12.07
N ASP A 63 -0.20 11.88 -12.60
CA ASP A 63 -0.06 11.28 -13.93
C ASP A 63 -0.43 9.77 -13.96
N LYS A 64 -0.80 9.19 -12.81
CA LYS A 64 -1.13 7.76 -12.70
C LYS A 64 -2.62 7.51 -12.84
N ASP A 65 -2.94 6.29 -13.29
CA ASP A 65 -4.30 5.76 -13.26
C ASP A 65 -4.69 5.34 -11.83
N VAL A 66 -4.95 6.34 -10.99
CA VAL A 66 -5.28 6.15 -9.57
C VAL A 66 -6.62 5.43 -9.39
N LYS A 67 -7.58 5.67 -10.30
CA LYS A 67 -8.90 5.03 -10.29
C LYS A 67 -8.77 3.54 -10.60
N GLY A 68 -8.02 3.17 -11.64
CA GLY A 68 -7.79 1.77 -12.00
C GLY A 68 -6.99 1.00 -10.94
N VAL A 69 -6.06 1.67 -10.25
CA VAL A 69 -5.35 1.10 -9.09
C VAL A 69 -6.32 0.83 -7.93
N ALA A 70 -7.10 1.83 -7.52
CA ALA A 70 -8.06 1.69 -6.43
C ALA A 70 -9.10 0.60 -6.75
N HIS A 71 -9.63 0.58 -7.98
CA HIS A 71 -10.57 -0.44 -8.42
C HIS A 71 -10.01 -1.87 -8.33
N ALA A 72 -8.75 -2.07 -8.72
CA ALA A 72 -8.10 -3.39 -8.64
C ALA A 72 -7.90 -3.89 -7.19
N MET A 73 -7.80 -2.96 -6.23
CA MET A 73 -7.59 -3.24 -4.82
C MET A 73 -8.90 -3.26 -4.02
N ALA A 74 -9.99 -2.67 -4.54
CA ALA A 74 -11.25 -2.48 -3.81
C ALA A 74 -11.84 -3.78 -3.25
N SER A 75 -11.63 -4.93 -3.90
CA SER A 75 -12.17 -6.22 -3.43
C SER A 75 -11.42 -6.82 -2.22
N VAL A 76 -10.24 -6.30 -1.88
CA VAL A 76 -9.40 -6.82 -0.78
C VAL A 76 -9.18 -5.83 0.33
N VAL A 77 -9.29 -4.53 0.07
CA VAL A 77 -9.03 -3.50 1.06
C VAL A 77 -10.28 -3.26 1.89
N ASP A 78 -10.15 -3.41 3.20
CA ASP A 78 -11.22 -3.15 4.17
C ASP A 78 -11.21 -1.69 4.64
N GLN A 79 -10.03 -1.06 4.74
CA GLN A 79 -9.83 0.31 5.20
C GLN A 79 -8.79 1.04 4.35
N TRP A 80 -9.13 2.24 3.88
CA TRP A 80 -8.30 3.10 3.06
C TRP A 80 -7.79 4.30 3.87
N TYR A 81 -6.48 4.53 3.80
CA TYR A 81 -5.78 5.65 4.41
C TYR A 81 -5.08 6.40 3.29
N LEU A 82 -5.75 7.43 2.76
CA LEU A 82 -5.24 8.25 1.66
C LEU A 82 -4.27 9.28 2.21
N ALA A 83 -3.08 9.36 1.63
CA ALA A 83 -2.05 10.32 2.03
C ALA A 83 -1.70 11.28 0.89
N GLY A 84 -1.32 12.50 1.26
CA GLY A 84 -0.71 13.46 0.36
C GLY A 84 0.75 13.11 0.03
N LEU A 85 1.23 13.58 -1.12
CA LEU A 85 2.66 13.57 -1.47
C LEU A 85 3.14 14.99 -1.75
N ASP A 86 4.03 15.51 -0.89
CA ASP A 86 4.67 16.82 -1.10
C ASP A 86 5.81 16.73 -2.12
N ARG A 87 5.42 16.61 -3.40
CA ARG A 87 6.33 16.52 -4.56
C ARG A 87 5.68 17.13 -5.80
N PRO A 88 6.49 17.52 -6.81
CA PRO A 88 5.95 17.82 -8.13
C PRO A 88 5.10 16.66 -8.66
N ARG A 89 3.85 16.96 -9.02
CA ARG A 89 2.82 15.99 -9.45
C ARG A 89 2.31 15.08 -8.33
N GLY A 90 2.68 15.25 -7.07
CA GLY A 90 2.03 14.57 -5.96
C GLY A 90 0.57 15.01 -5.83
N LEU A 91 -0.32 14.08 -5.54
CA LEU A 91 -1.71 14.41 -5.19
C LEU A 91 -1.79 14.69 -3.69
N SER A 92 -2.62 15.65 -3.29
CA SER A 92 -3.12 15.71 -1.92
C SER A 92 -4.09 14.55 -1.68
N SER A 93 -4.33 14.20 -0.42
CA SER A 93 -5.33 13.20 -0.05
C SER A 93 -6.74 13.58 -0.52
N ASP A 94 -7.09 14.88 -0.53
CA ASP A 94 -8.33 15.41 -1.13
C ASP A 94 -8.41 15.21 -2.64
N ALA A 95 -7.36 15.59 -3.37
CA ALA A 95 -7.33 15.42 -4.81
C ALA A 95 -7.31 13.94 -5.21
N LEU A 96 -6.71 13.08 -4.37
CA LEU A 96 -6.78 11.64 -4.53
C LEU A 96 -8.21 11.16 -4.32
N LEU A 97 -8.83 11.43 -3.17
CA LEU A 97 -10.19 11.03 -2.85
C LEU A 97 -11.19 11.45 -3.93
N ALA A 98 -11.12 12.70 -4.41
CA ALA A 98 -12.01 13.21 -5.46
C ALA A 98 -11.90 12.44 -6.80
N ARG A 99 -10.78 11.76 -7.04
CA ARG A 99 -10.56 10.90 -8.23
C ARG A 99 -10.94 9.45 -7.98
N LEU A 100 -11.05 9.02 -6.72
CA LEU A 100 -11.38 7.66 -6.38
C LEU A 100 -12.90 7.52 -6.27
N GLU A 101 -13.48 6.65 -7.09
CA GLU A 101 -14.88 6.22 -6.93
C GLU A 101 -14.93 5.06 -5.93
N LEU A 102 -14.60 5.34 -4.67
CA LEU A 102 -14.63 4.31 -3.62
C LEU A 102 -16.09 4.06 -3.15
N PRO A 103 -16.47 2.79 -2.94
CA PRO A 103 -17.86 2.40 -2.72
C PRO A 103 -18.42 2.73 -1.33
N ALA A 104 -17.58 3.05 -0.34
CA ALA A 104 -18.00 3.29 1.04
C ALA A 104 -17.21 4.45 1.68
N PRO A 105 -17.85 5.58 2.03
CA PRO A 105 -17.18 6.71 2.68
C PRO A 105 -16.59 6.36 4.06
N ASP A 106 -17.28 5.50 4.82
CA ASP A 106 -16.92 5.16 6.20
C ASP A 106 -15.65 4.28 6.31
N THR A 107 -15.12 3.80 5.19
CA THR A 107 -13.88 3.02 5.15
C THR A 107 -12.71 3.81 4.59
N VAL A 108 -12.84 5.13 4.45
CA VAL A 108 -11.81 5.99 3.88
C VAL A 108 -11.47 7.12 4.84
N SER A 109 -10.19 7.29 5.11
CA SER A 109 -9.63 8.40 5.89
C SER A 109 -8.54 9.11 5.11
N GLN A 110 -8.35 10.39 5.37
CA GLN A 110 -7.39 11.25 4.66
C GLN A 110 -6.38 11.82 5.64
N TYR A 111 -5.12 11.90 5.19
CA TYR A 111 -4.00 12.43 5.96
C TYR A 111 -3.11 13.28 5.05
N ASP A 112 -2.38 14.22 5.64
CA ASP A 112 -1.52 15.12 4.88
C ASP A 112 -0.25 14.41 4.41
N THR A 113 0.24 13.47 5.22
CA THR A 113 1.50 12.74 4.96
C THR A 113 1.34 11.22 4.96
N VAL A 114 2.29 10.51 4.33
CA VAL A 114 2.33 9.04 4.34
C VAL A 114 2.59 8.52 5.75
N VAL A 115 3.42 9.23 6.52
CA VAL A 115 3.75 8.88 7.91
C VAL A 115 2.51 8.89 8.80
N GLU A 116 1.67 9.94 8.72
CA GLU A 116 0.43 10.04 9.49
C GLU A 116 -0.55 8.93 9.11
N ALA A 117 -0.70 8.65 7.81
CA ALA A 117 -1.55 7.57 7.34
C ALA A 117 -1.06 6.19 7.82
N ILE A 118 0.26 5.94 7.83
CA ILE A 118 0.85 4.72 8.40
C ILE A 118 0.55 4.62 9.90
N ALA A 119 0.76 5.69 10.66
CA ALA A 119 0.52 5.69 12.10
C ALA A 119 -0.95 5.39 12.42
N ALA A 120 -1.89 6.01 11.70
CA ALA A 120 -3.32 5.76 11.85
C ALA A 120 -3.72 4.33 11.41
N ALA A 121 -3.15 3.83 10.30
CA ALA A 121 -3.38 2.45 9.86
C ALA A 121 -2.91 1.43 10.90
N LYS A 122 -1.72 1.64 11.49
CA LYS A 122 -1.20 0.80 12.57
C LYS A 122 -2.07 0.87 13.83
N ALA A 123 -2.56 2.05 14.19
CA ALA A 123 -3.43 2.22 15.36
C ALA A 123 -4.81 1.57 15.18
N GLY A 124 -5.31 1.50 13.95
CA GLY A 124 -6.59 0.86 13.62
C GLY A 124 -6.52 -0.64 13.35
N ALA A 125 -5.31 -1.19 13.16
CA ALA A 125 -5.08 -2.59 12.80
C ALA A 125 -4.90 -3.47 14.04
N ALA A 126 -5.55 -4.64 14.06
CA ALA A 126 -5.26 -5.68 15.04
C ALA A 126 -3.90 -6.36 14.74
N PRO A 127 -3.27 -7.04 15.72
CA PRO A 127 -1.97 -7.69 15.49
C PRO A 127 -1.94 -8.74 14.37
N ASN A 128 -3.08 -9.30 13.99
CA ASN A 128 -3.21 -10.27 12.89
C ASN A 128 -3.61 -9.63 11.54
N ASP A 129 -3.90 -8.33 11.53
CA ASP A 129 -4.23 -7.58 10.32
C ASP A 129 -2.99 -7.27 9.49
N VAL A 130 -3.23 -6.77 8.28
CA VAL A 130 -2.19 -6.38 7.34
C VAL A 130 -2.31 -4.90 7.01
N VAL A 131 -1.20 -4.19 7.11
CA VAL A 131 -1.04 -2.84 6.56
C VAL A 131 -0.25 -2.94 5.26
N ILE A 132 -0.76 -2.37 4.17
CA ILE A 132 -0.07 -2.30 2.89
C ILE A 132 0.10 -0.85 2.46
N VAL A 133 1.35 -0.40 2.30
CA VAL A 133 1.68 0.95 1.81
C VAL A 133 2.11 0.88 0.35
N PHE A 134 1.39 1.56 -0.54
CA PHE A 134 1.66 1.46 -1.97
C PHE A 134 1.25 2.70 -2.78
N GLY A 135 1.54 2.67 -4.09
CA GLY A 135 1.06 3.66 -5.05
C GLY A 135 2.12 4.52 -5.72
N SER A 136 3.35 4.53 -5.20
CA SER A 136 4.50 5.21 -5.81
C SER A 136 5.82 4.80 -5.15
N PHE A 137 6.92 4.99 -5.87
CA PHE A 137 8.26 4.95 -5.27
C PHE A 137 8.44 5.98 -4.16
N PHE A 138 7.84 7.17 -4.29
CA PHE A 138 7.94 8.23 -3.28
C PHE A 138 7.24 7.80 -1.97
N THR A 139 6.05 7.23 -2.08
CA THR A 139 5.29 6.67 -0.95
C THR A 139 6.10 5.63 -0.20
N VAL A 140 6.67 4.66 -0.93
CA VAL A 140 7.47 3.59 -0.32
C VAL A 140 8.79 4.11 0.25
N ALA A 141 9.43 5.09 -0.39
CA ALA A 141 10.65 5.69 0.14
C ALA A 141 10.41 6.43 1.46
N GLU A 142 9.29 7.15 1.58
CA GLU A 142 8.88 7.81 2.82
C GLU A 142 8.55 6.79 3.91
N ALA A 143 7.76 5.76 3.59
CA ALA A 143 7.45 4.67 4.50
C ALA A 143 8.70 3.97 5.03
N ARG A 144 9.65 3.63 4.13
CA ARG A 144 10.90 2.98 4.52
C ARG A 144 11.72 3.88 5.43
N ARG A 145 11.90 5.16 5.09
CA ARG A 145 12.64 6.11 5.96
C ARG A 145 12.03 6.25 7.35
N PHE A 146 10.72 6.13 7.47
CA PHE A 146 10.03 6.22 8.75
C PHE A 146 10.18 4.95 9.60
N LEU A 147 10.24 3.78 8.96
CA LEU A 147 10.18 2.48 9.64
C LEU A 147 11.55 1.81 9.85
N ILE A 148 12.55 2.11 9.02
CA ILE A 148 13.90 1.51 9.05
C ILE A 148 15.00 2.56 8.81
#